data_AF-A0A7C7AIC3-F1
#
_entry.id   AF-A0A7C7AIC3-F1
#
_cell.length_a   1.000
_cell.length_b   1.000
_cell.length_c   1.000
_cell.angle_alpha   90.00
_cell.angle_beta   90.00
_cell.angle_gamma   90.00
#
_symmetry.space_group_name_H-M   'P 1'
#
loop_
_entity.id
_entity.type
_entity.pdbx_description
1 polymer ?
#
loop_
_entity_poly.entity_id
_entity_poly.type
_entity_poly.pdbx_seq_one_letter_code
_entity_poly.pdbx_strand_id
1 'polypeptide(L)'
;MNGLTAILVILIAFAIGDYVSFKTNATFSMLFVTAVIFLVAFWMGLPPSIFSDSGLLMVGSLTMPLLLTNMGTLISLKELAKQWKTVLIALAAVFGIGILVYLVGTPIFGKAMAAAAAPPISGGVVAALI
;
A
#
# COMPACT_ATOMS: atom_id res chain seq x y z
N MET A 1 15.02 3.94 -18.47
CA MET A 1 15.48 2.53 -18.62
C MET A 1 14.62 1.85 -19.69
N ASN A 2 15.05 0.74 -20.31
CA ASN A 2 14.16 0.01 -21.23
C ASN A 2 12.98 -0.58 -20.43
N GLY A 3 11.75 -0.43 -20.90
CA GLY A 3 10.56 -0.89 -20.18
C GLY A 3 10.58 -2.38 -19.85
N LEU A 4 11.15 -3.22 -20.72
CA LEU A 4 11.28 -4.65 -20.46
C LEU A 4 12.18 -4.93 -19.25
N THR A 5 13.32 -4.24 -19.17
CA THR A 5 14.24 -4.36 -18.02
C THR A 5 13.64 -3.78 -16.75
N ALA A 6 12.84 -2.71 -16.85
CA ALA A 6 12.14 -2.13 -15.70
C ALA A 6 11.13 -3.10 -15.10
N ILE A 7 10.30 -3.72 -15.94
CA ILE A 7 9.34 -4.74 -15.51
C ILE A 7 10.08 -5.92 -14.88
N LEU A 8 11.14 -6.43 -15.53
CA LEU A 8 11.88 -7.59 -15.04
C LEU A 8 12.46 -7.36 -13.64
N VAL A 9 13.08 -6.20 -13.41
CA VAL A 9 13.63 -5.85 -12.08
C VAL A 9 12.52 -5.77 -11.03
N ILE A 10 11.37 -5.18 -11.36
CA ILE A 10 10.23 -5.10 -10.44
C ILE A 10 9.67 -6.48 -10.11
N LEU A 11 9.51 -7.35 -11.12
CA LEU A 11 9.00 -8.71 -10.91
C LEU A 11 9.96 -9.56 -10.09
N ILE A 12 11.29 -9.40 -10.25
CA ILE A 12 12.27 -10.07 -9.40
C ILE A 12 12.14 -9.60 -7.95
N ALA A 13 12.01 -8.28 -7.72
CA ALA A 13 11.82 -7.75 -6.37
C ALA A 13 10.55 -8.31 -5.72
N PHE A 14 9.44 -8.37 -6.45
CA PHE A 14 8.20 -9.00 -5.99
C PHE A 14 8.36 -10.50 -5.74
N ALA A 15 9.03 -11.24 -6.62
CA ALA A 15 9.25 -12.67 -6.43
C ALA A 15 10.08 -12.96 -5.17
N ILE A 16 11.11 -12.16 -4.88
CA ILE A 16 11.88 -12.27 -3.65
C ILE A 16 10.99 -11.92 -2.44
N GLY A 17 10.20 -10.84 -2.53
CA GLY A 17 9.27 -10.44 -1.47
C GLY A 17 8.26 -11.54 -1.14
N ASP A 18 7.70 -12.19 -2.15
CA ASP A 18 6.74 -13.28 -1.99
C ASP A 18 7.41 -14.53 -1.39
N TYR A 19 8.60 -14.89 -1.88
CA TYR A 19 9.36 -16.02 -1.35
C TYR A 19 9.72 -15.84 0.14
N VAL A 20 10.13 -14.64 0.54
CA VAL A 20 10.41 -14.33 1.95
C VAL A 20 9.12 -14.35 2.77
N SER A 21 8.03 -13.78 2.27
CA SER A 21 6.72 -13.83 2.93
C SER A 21 6.27 -15.27 3.16
N PHE A 22 6.38 -16.12 2.14
CA PHE A 22 6.06 -17.55 2.23
C PHE A 22 6.92 -18.27 3.28
N LYS A 23 8.25 -18.09 3.22
CA LYS A 23 9.18 -18.74 4.14
C LYS A 23 9.01 -18.30 5.60
N THR A 24 8.57 -17.06 5.80
CA THR A 24 8.38 -16.47 7.14
C THR A 24 6.96 -16.60 7.66
N ASN A 25 6.11 -17.41 7.02
CA ASN A 25 4.69 -17.55 7.34
C ASN A 25 3.98 -16.18 7.45
N ALA A 26 4.24 -15.29 6.50
CA ALA A 26 3.72 -13.92 6.43
C ALA A 26 4.05 -13.02 7.64
N THR A 27 5.03 -13.40 8.49
CA THR A 27 5.53 -12.52 9.56
C THR A 27 6.06 -11.21 8.97
N PHE A 28 6.77 -11.30 7.84
CA PHE A 28 7.10 -10.15 7.00
C PHE A 28 6.21 -10.17 5.76
N SER A 29 5.34 -9.19 5.62
CA SER A 29 4.50 -9.04 4.43
C SER A 29 5.36 -8.84 3.18
N MET A 30 4.93 -9.42 2.05
CA MET A 30 5.50 -9.16 0.72
C MET A 30 5.68 -7.67 0.44
N LEU A 31 4.73 -6.83 0.84
CA LEU A 31 4.78 -5.38 0.64
C LEU A 31 5.96 -4.75 1.38
N PHE A 32 6.15 -5.14 2.65
CA PHE A 32 7.24 -4.62 3.47
C PHE A 32 8.60 -5.04 2.91
N VAL A 33 8.77 -6.33 2.60
CA VAL A 33 10.03 -6.86 2.06
C VAL A 33 10.37 -6.18 0.74
N THR A 34 9.39 -6.03 -0.16
CA THR A 34 9.62 -5.37 -1.45
C THR A 34 9.96 -3.89 -1.27
N ALA A 35 9.31 -3.18 -0.34
CA ALA A 35 9.64 -1.78 -0.04
C ALA A 35 11.09 -1.61 0.43
N VAL A 36 11.57 -2.52 1.29
CA VAL A 36 12.97 -2.53 1.75
C VAL A 36 13.93 -2.82 0.58
N ILE A 37 13.61 -3.79 -0.29
CA ILE A 37 14.41 -4.09 -1.48
C ILE A 37 14.53 -2.84 -2.37
N PHE A 38 13.42 -2.16 -2.66
CA PHE A 38 13.44 -0.95 -3.50
C PHE A 38 14.17 0.20 -2.82
N LEU A 39 14.01 0.39 -1.50
CA LEU A 39 14.74 1.41 -0.75
C LEU A 39 16.26 1.22 -0.91
N VAL A 40 16.75 0.00 -0.71
CA VAL A 40 18.17 -0.33 -0.88
C VAL A 40 18.59 -0.20 -2.35
N ALA A 41 17.77 -0.65 -3.29
CA ALA A 41 18.06 -0.54 -4.72
C ALA A 41 18.19 0.91 -5.18
N PHE A 42 17.33 1.82 -4.67
CA PHE A 42 17.43 3.25 -4.94
C PHE A 42 18.71 3.86 -4.37
N TRP A 43 19.16 3.45 -3.19
CA TRP A 43 20.47 3.85 -2.66
C TRP A 43 21.64 3.33 -3.50
N MET A 44 21.50 2.17 -4.12
CA MET A 44 22.50 1.62 -5.05
C MET A 44 22.46 2.23 -6.46
N GLY A 45 21.62 3.25 -6.69
CA GLY A 45 21.57 3.99 -7.97
C GLY A 45 20.49 3.54 -8.95
N LEU A 46 19.50 2.76 -8.50
CA LEU A 46 18.35 2.42 -9.34
C LEU A 46 17.57 3.70 -9.71
N PRO A 47 17.20 3.92 -10.99
CA PRO A 47 16.48 5.12 -11.38
C PRO A 47 15.08 5.18 -10.75
N PRO A 48 14.65 6.34 -10.21
CA PRO A 48 13.30 6.50 -9.66
C PRO A 48 12.21 6.41 -10.73
N SER A 49 12.57 6.58 -12.02
CA SER A 49 11.67 6.40 -13.16
C SER A 49 11.33 4.93 -13.45
N ILE A 50 11.86 3.96 -12.70
CA ILE A 50 11.62 2.53 -12.98
C ILE A 50 10.12 2.18 -13.06
N PHE A 51 9.31 2.73 -12.15
CA PHE A 51 7.88 2.45 -12.11
C PHE A 51 7.15 3.06 -13.31
N SER A 52 7.50 4.26 -13.75
CA SER A 52 6.94 4.86 -14.97
C SER A 52 7.41 4.14 -16.23
N ASP A 53 8.69 3.79 -16.29
CA ASP A 53 9.31 3.12 -17.45
C ASP A 53 8.74 1.71 -17.66
N SER A 54 8.29 1.05 -16.59
CA SER A 54 7.69 -0.29 -16.64
C SER A 54 6.26 -0.33 -17.20
N GLY A 55 5.57 0.81 -17.28
CA GLY A 55 4.13 0.86 -17.61
C GLY A 55 3.19 0.24 -16.56
N LEU A 56 3.73 -0.35 -15.49
CA LEU A 56 2.93 -1.01 -14.44
C LEU A 56 2.05 -0.02 -13.67
N LEU A 57 2.46 1.24 -13.54
CA LEU A 57 1.62 2.29 -12.92
C LEU A 57 0.33 2.50 -13.69
N MET A 58 0.40 2.54 -15.02
CA MET A 58 -0.77 2.73 -15.87
C MET A 58 -1.68 1.50 -15.80
N VAL A 59 -1.12 0.29 -15.87
CA VAL A 59 -1.88 -0.95 -15.69
C VAL A 59 -2.55 -0.99 -14.31
N GLY A 60 -1.80 -0.68 -13.25
CA GLY A 60 -2.28 -0.65 -11.88
C GLY A 60 -3.44 0.33 -11.68
N SER A 61 -3.37 1.53 -12.28
CA SER A 61 -4.46 2.52 -12.19
C SER A 61 -5.77 2.05 -12.83
N LEU A 62 -5.70 1.18 -13.85
CA LEU A 62 -6.88 0.63 -14.53
C LEU A 62 -7.42 -0.62 -13.81
N THR A 63 -6.52 -1.47 -13.30
CA THR A 63 -6.90 -2.73 -12.67
C THR A 63 -7.32 -2.56 -11.21
N MET A 64 -6.77 -1.60 -10.47
CA MET A 64 -7.12 -1.40 -9.06
C MET A 64 -8.61 -1.12 -8.82
N PRO A 65 -9.26 -0.18 -9.54
CA PRO A 65 -10.70 0.05 -9.37
C PRO A 65 -11.55 -1.18 -9.68
N LEU A 66 -11.15 -1.98 -10.68
CA LEU A 66 -11.82 -3.24 -11.03
C LEU A 66 -11.70 -4.27 -9.92
N LEU A 67 -10.50 -4.45 -9.36
CA LEU A 67 -10.27 -5.37 -8.24
C LEU A 67 -11.03 -4.93 -6.98
N LEU A 68 -11.01 -3.63 -6.65
CA LEU A 68 -11.75 -3.08 -5.51
C LEU A 68 -13.25 -3.26 -5.68
N THR A 69 -13.77 -3.03 -6.89
CA THR A 69 -15.19 -3.26 -7.20
C THR A 69 -15.53 -4.73 -7.02
N ASN A 70 -14.71 -5.64 -7.54
CA ASN A 70 -14.93 -7.08 -7.39
C ASN A 70 -14.94 -7.50 -5.90
N MET A 71 -13.97 -7.05 -5.11
CA MET A 71 -13.95 -7.32 -3.66
C MET A 71 -15.18 -6.76 -2.94
N GLY A 72 -15.64 -5.56 -3.33
CA GLY A 72 -16.86 -4.95 -2.79
C GLY A 72 -18.12 -5.75 -3.11
N THR A 73 -18.24 -6.29 -4.32
CA THR A 73 -19.42 -7.08 -4.74
C THR A 73 -19.54 -8.44 -4.06
N LEU A 74 -18.45 -8.99 -3.51
CA LEU A 74 -18.47 -10.22 -2.74
C LEU A 74 -19.15 -10.06 -1.37
N ILE A 75 -19.24 -8.82 -0.85
CA ILE A 75 -19.89 -8.52 0.42
C ILE A 75 -21.38 -8.27 0.18
N SER A 76 -22.25 -9.03 0.84
CA SER A 76 -23.68 -8.80 0.72
C SER A 76 -24.09 -7.51 1.46
N LEU A 77 -24.91 -6.66 0.82
CA LEU A 77 -25.42 -5.42 1.44
C LEU A 77 -26.12 -5.68 2.79
N LYS A 78 -26.73 -6.86 2.93
CA LYS A 78 -27.39 -7.31 4.15
C LYS A 78 -26.41 -7.56 5.29
N GLU A 79 -25.25 -8.16 5.01
CA GLU A 79 -24.19 -8.35 6.00
C GLU A 79 -23.55 -7.01 6.38
N LEU A 80 -23.36 -6.11 5.41
CA LEU A 80 -22.81 -4.78 5.66
C LEU A 80 -23.74 -3.98 6.58
N ALA A 81 -25.06 -4.04 6.35
CA ALA A 81 -26.06 -3.46 7.25
C ALA A 81 -26.06 -4.12 8.66
N LYS A 82 -25.83 -5.43 8.74
CA LYS A 82 -25.72 -6.15 10.02
C LYS A 82 -24.46 -5.73 10.80
N GLN A 83 -23.41 -5.29 10.10
CA GLN A 83 -22.12 -4.85 10.62
C GLN A 83 -22.05 -3.34 10.93
N TRP A 84 -23.17 -2.62 11.04
CA TRP A 84 -23.20 -1.16 11.24
C TRP A 84 -22.36 -0.66 12.42
N LYS A 85 -22.26 -1.43 13.52
CA LYS A 85 -21.39 -1.10 14.66
C LYS A 85 -19.91 -1.15 14.26
N THR A 86 -19.51 -2.16 13.49
CA THR A 86 -18.16 -2.28 12.93
C THR A 86 -17.84 -1.08 12.04
N VAL A 87 -18.79 -0.65 11.21
CA VAL A 87 -18.63 0.53 10.34
C VAL A 87 -18.40 1.80 11.17
N LEU A 88 -19.18 2.02 12.23
CA LEU A 88 -18.99 3.16 13.14
C LEU A 88 -17.63 3.12 13.84
N ILE A 89 -17.19 1.94 14.30
CA ILE A 89 -15.89 1.77 14.94
C ILE A 89 -14.77 2.07 13.94
N ALA A 90 -14.87 1.57 12.70
CA ALA A 90 -13.89 1.85 11.65
C ALA A 90 -13.81 3.35 11.31
N LEU A 91 -14.95 4.03 11.18
CA LEU A 91 -15.00 5.48 10.95
C LEU A 91 -14.38 6.25 12.11
N ALA A 92 -14.71 5.88 13.35
CA ALA A 92 -14.12 6.50 14.54
C ALA A 92 -12.60 6.26 14.62
N ALA A 93 -12.14 5.07 14.25
CA ALA A 93 -10.72 4.74 14.20
C ALA A 93 -9.98 5.59 13.16
N VAL A 94 -10.53 5.73 11.93
CA VAL A 94 -9.93 6.58 10.88
C VAL A 94 -9.86 8.04 11.33
N PHE A 95 -10.92 8.56 11.94
CA PHE A 95 -10.92 9.91 12.53
C PHE A 95 -9.87 10.05 13.64
N GLY A 96 -9.78 9.07 14.54
CA GLY A 96 -8.80 9.05 15.62
C GLY A 96 -7.36 9.03 15.09
N ILE A 97 -7.07 8.21 14.08
CA ILE A 97 -5.77 8.18 13.40
C ILE A 97 -5.45 9.55 12.80
N GLY A 98 -6.40 10.16 12.09
CA GLY A 98 -6.21 11.49 11.50
C GLY A 98 -5.86 12.56 12.55
N ILE A 99 -6.59 12.58 13.67
CA ILE A 99 -6.33 13.51 14.78
C ILE A 99 -4.96 13.25 15.41
N LEU A 100 -4.60 12.00 15.69
CA LEU A 100 -3.32 11.64 16.30
C LEU A 100 -2.14 11.97 15.38
N VAL A 101 -2.24 11.64 14.09
CA VAL A 101 -1.21 11.97 13.10
C VAL A 101 -1.04 13.49 12.98
N TYR A 102 -2.14 14.24 12.97
CA TYR A 102 -2.08 15.70 12.86
C TYR A 102 -1.54 16.37 14.14
N LEU A 103 -2.04 16.00 15.33
CA LEU A 103 -1.66 16.63 16.59
C LEU A 103 -0.29 16.18 17.10
N VAL A 104 0.04 14.90 17.00
CA VAL A 104 1.27 14.33 17.55
C VAL A 104 2.35 14.21 16.46
N GLY A 105 1.97 13.76 15.26
CA GLY A 105 2.93 13.56 14.17
C GLY A 105 3.49 14.87 13.60
N THR A 106 2.64 15.89 13.41
CA THR A 106 3.06 17.18 12.84
C THR A 106 4.16 17.89 13.65
N PRO A 107 4.05 18.08 14.98
CA PRO A 107 5.09 18.80 15.73
C PRO A 107 6.40 18.01 15.87
N ILE A 108 6.36 16.68 15.81
CA ILE A 108 7.56 15.84 16.00
C ILE A 108 8.31 15.63 14.68
N PHE A 109 7.59 15.32 13.59
CA PHE A 109 8.18 14.89 12.32
C PHE A 109 7.90 15.83 11.14
N GLY A 110 7.07 16.86 11.33
CA GLY A 110 6.58 17.73 10.27
C GLY A 110 5.39 17.14 9.52
N LYS A 111 4.59 18.01 8.89
CA LYS A 111 3.32 17.64 8.23
C LYS A 111 3.47 16.54 7.17
N ALA A 112 4.51 16.64 6.33
CA ALA A 112 4.71 15.73 5.21
C ALA A 112 5.03 14.30 5.67
N MET A 113 5.93 14.15 6.63
CA MET A 113 6.31 12.82 7.17
C MET A 113 5.19 12.21 8.00
N ALA A 114 4.47 13.04 8.77
CA ALA A 114 3.30 12.59 9.52
C ALA A 114 2.21 12.05 8.58
N ALA A 115 1.89 12.78 7.51
CA ALA A 115 0.89 12.36 6.53
C ALA A 115 1.27 11.07 5.81
N ALA A 116 2.56 10.85 5.52
CA ALA A 116 3.04 9.62 4.87
C ALA A 116 2.82 8.36 5.73
N ALA A 117 2.70 8.50 7.05
CA ALA A 117 2.44 7.38 7.97
C ALA A 117 0.95 7.02 8.10
N ALA A 118 0.03 7.89 7.66
CA ALA A 118 -1.40 7.65 7.84
C ALA A 118 -1.94 6.42 7.07
N PRO A 119 -1.60 6.22 5.77
CA PRO A 119 -2.18 5.12 5.01
C PRO A 119 -1.82 3.72 5.53
N PRO A 120 -0.57 3.41 5.92
CA PRO A 120 -0.22 2.13 6.54
C PRO A 120 -1.05 1.78 7.78
N ILE A 121 -1.51 2.79 8.55
CA ILE A 121 -2.24 2.59 9.80
C ILE A 121 -3.76 2.46 9.55
N SER A 122 -4.30 3.17 8.57
CA SER A 122 -5.75 3.21 8.30
C SER A 122 -6.26 2.08 7.40
N GLY A 123 -5.42 1.51 6.53
CA GLY A 123 -5.85 0.44 5.62
C GLY A 123 -4.83 -0.01 4.58
N GLY A 124 -3.56 0.34 4.76
CA GLY A 124 -2.48 -0.02 3.83
C GLY A 124 -2.55 0.74 2.51
N VAL A 125 -2.19 0.07 1.42
CA VAL A 125 -2.07 0.68 0.08
C VAL A 125 -3.44 1.12 -0.45
N VAL A 126 -4.52 0.38 -0.16
CA VAL A 126 -5.87 0.74 -0.62
C VAL A 126 -6.34 2.07 -0.02
N ALA A 127 -6.01 2.32 1.25
CA ALA A 127 -6.33 3.60 1.91
C ALA A 127 -5.42 4.76 1.47
N ALA A 128 -4.30 4.48 0.80
CA ALA A 128 -3.41 5.51 0.24
C ALA A 128 -3.83 5.97 -1.16
N LEU A 129 -4.51 5.07 -1.89
CA LEU A 129 -4.88 5.27 -3.30
C LEU A 129 -6.21 6.03 -3.48
N ILE A 130 -7.01 6.14 -2.42
CA ILE A 130 -8.33 6.79 -2.37
C ILE A 130 -8.24 7.99 -1.43
#